data_AF-A0A7C1ZYW6-F1
#
_entry.id   AF-A0A7C1ZYW6-F1
#
_cell.length_a   1.000
_cell.length_b   1.000
_cell.length_c   1.000
_cell.angle_alpha   90.00
_cell.angle_beta   90.00
_cell.angle_gamma   90.00
#
_symmetry.space_group_name_H-M   'P 1'
#
loop_
_entity.id
_entity.type
_entity.pdbx_description
1 polymer ?
#
loop_
_entity_poly.entity_id
_entity_poly.type
_entity_poly.pdbx_seq_one_letter_code
_entity_poly.pdbx_strand_id
1 'polypeptide(L)'
;MNNERRFFARLKRSLPITLLDSKVKSKNISPEGVYFEVTTKDIEKYSLGKVIMIQIEVIYSEPVLPEKRVWVSGLGDIIRVDGIDINDHDKKLGVALKFSEELKVCV
;
A
#
# COMPACT_ATOMS: atom_id res chain seq x y z
N MET A 1 28.10 15.39 -3.02
CA MET A 1 27.31 14.51 -3.92
C MET A 1 26.03 14.15 -3.20
N ASN A 2 24.89 14.63 -3.70
CA ASN A 2 23.59 14.42 -3.07
C ASN A 2 23.15 12.98 -3.35
N ASN A 3 23.31 12.09 -2.37
CA ASN A 3 22.89 10.69 -2.48
C ASN A 3 21.36 10.62 -2.28
N GLU A 4 20.61 11.10 -3.26
CA GLU A 4 19.16 10.92 -3.29
C GLU A 4 18.86 9.42 -3.44
N ARG A 5 18.65 8.75 -2.31
CA ARG A 5 18.37 7.30 -2.24
C ARG A 5 17.04 6.90 -2.85
N ARG A 6 16.20 7.85 -3.28
CA ARG A 6 14.86 7.59 -3.83
C ARG A 6 14.68 8.37 -5.12
N PHE A 7 14.35 7.64 -6.18
CA PHE A 7 14.03 8.25 -7.47
C PHE A 7 12.65 8.92 -7.45
N PHE A 8 11.67 8.34 -6.73
CA PHE A 8 10.31 8.87 -6.65
C PHE A 8 9.97 9.47 -5.28
N ALA A 9 9.34 10.65 -5.31
CA ALA A 9 8.76 11.28 -4.13
C ALA A 9 7.55 10.48 -3.63
N ARG A 10 7.35 10.49 -2.30
CA ARG A 10 6.19 9.85 -1.66
C ARG A 10 5.12 10.88 -1.37
N LEU A 11 3.93 10.63 -1.87
CA LEU A 11 2.75 11.43 -1.56
C LEU A 11 2.14 10.92 -0.25
N LYS A 12 2.03 11.80 0.75
CA LYS A 12 1.28 11.51 1.99
C LYS A 12 -0.22 11.58 1.72
N ARG A 13 -0.76 10.50 1.14
CA ARG A 13 -2.18 10.35 0.83
C ARG A 13 -2.74 9.12 1.52
N SER A 14 -3.97 9.26 2.02
CA SER A 14 -4.74 8.21 2.68
C SER A 14 -5.72 7.61 1.70
N LEU A 15 -5.24 6.67 0.89
CA LEU A 15 -6.02 5.97 -0.13
C LEU A 15 -6.55 4.65 0.46
N PRO A 16 -7.81 4.29 0.23
CA PRO A 16 -8.32 2.97 0.58
C PRO A 16 -7.57 1.88 -0.17
N ILE A 17 -7.20 0.80 0.54
CA ILE A 17 -6.57 -0.39 -0.03
C ILE A 17 -7.39 -1.60 0.40
N THR A 18 -7.79 -2.42 -0.56
CA THR A 18 -8.35 -3.74 -0.32
C THR A 18 -7.23 -4.77 -0.46
N LEU A 19 -7.06 -5.57 0.58
CA LEU A 19 -6.27 -6.79 0.61
C LEU A 19 -7.22 -7.99 0.54
N LEU A 20 -6.67 -9.21 0.45
CA LEU A 20 -7.48 -10.43 0.33
C LEU A 20 -8.52 -10.60 1.46
N ASP A 21 -8.19 -10.19 2.68
CA ASP A 21 -8.99 -10.44 3.89
C ASP A 21 -9.29 -9.17 4.70
N SER A 22 -8.85 -8.01 4.22
CA SER A 22 -8.87 -6.79 5.03
C SER A 22 -8.89 -5.54 4.16
N LYS A 23 -9.37 -4.45 4.74
CA LYS A 23 -9.34 -3.12 4.14
C LYS A 23 -8.51 -2.21 5.03
N VAL A 24 -7.53 -1.55 4.44
CA VAL A 24 -6.59 -0.65 5.12
C VAL A 24 -6.54 0.68 4.38
N LYS A 25 -5.73 1.62 4.90
CA LYS A 25 -5.44 2.87 4.21
C LYS A 25 -3.94 3.07 4.10
N SER A 26 -3.47 3.61 2.97
CA SER A 26 -2.09 4.04 2.83
C SER A 26 -1.77 5.17 3.81
N LYS A 27 -0.54 5.22 4.31
CA LYS A 27 0.03 6.45 4.91
C LYS A 27 0.78 7.27 3.88
N ASN A 28 1.39 6.59 2.91
CA ASN A 28 2.03 7.22 1.77
C ASN A 28 2.07 6.26 0.58
N ILE A 29 2.18 6.83 -0.61
CA ILE A 29 2.22 6.13 -1.90
C ILE A 29 3.22 6.80 -2.84
N SER A 30 3.79 6.03 -3.74
CA SER A 30 4.66 6.44 -4.84
C SER A 30 4.37 5.56 -6.06
N PRO A 31 4.85 5.93 -7.27
CA PRO A 31 4.72 5.07 -8.45
C PRO A 31 5.28 3.65 -8.29
N GLU A 32 6.26 3.44 -7.41
CA GLU A 32 6.90 2.13 -7.19
C GLU A 32 6.32 1.35 -6.01
N GLY A 33 5.45 1.94 -5.19
CA GLY A 33 5.02 1.25 -4.00
C GLY A 33 4.18 2.08 -3.03
N VAL A 34 3.70 1.39 -2.00
CA VAL A 34 2.79 1.92 -1.00
C VAL A 34 3.23 1.49 0.40
N TYR A 35 2.97 2.35 1.38
CA TYR A 35 3.11 2.01 2.79
C TYR A 35 1.77 2.14 3.49
N PHE A 36 1.37 1.11 4.24
CA PHE A 36 0.13 1.07 5.01
C PHE A 36 0.34 0.43 6.38
N GLU A 37 -0.63 0.61 7.27
CA GLU A 37 -0.66 -0.07 8.57
C GLU A 37 -1.78 -1.10 8.56
N VAL A 38 -1.53 -2.28 9.13
CA VAL A 38 -2.49 -3.38 9.24
C VAL A 38 -2.48 -3.96 10.64
N THR A 39 -3.66 -4.33 11.12
CA THR A 39 -3.82 -5.13 12.34
C THR A 39 -4.08 -6.57 11.92
N THR A 40 -3.25 -7.50 12.38
CA THR A 40 -3.30 -8.92 11.99
C THR A 40 -2.96 -9.83 13.16
N LYS A 41 -3.50 -11.05 13.15
CA LYS A 41 -3.05 -12.15 14.03
C LYS A 41 -1.97 -13.00 13.38
N ASP A 42 -1.90 -12.96 12.05
CA ASP A 42 -0.94 -13.67 11.22
C ASP A 42 0.13 -12.68 10.73
N ILE A 43 1.30 -12.65 11.40
CA ILE A 43 2.45 -11.84 10.96
C ILE A 43 3.05 -12.44 9.69
N GLU A 44 3.03 -13.77 9.55
CA GLU A 44 3.73 -14.48 8.48
C GLU A 44 3.17 -14.14 7.10
N LYS A 45 1.88 -13.78 7.06
CA LYS A 45 1.24 -13.19 5.89
C LYS A 45 1.97 -11.95 5.37
N TYR A 46 2.55 -11.15 6.27
CA TYR A 46 3.22 -9.90 5.95
C TYR A 46 4.75 -9.99 6.04
N SER A 47 5.33 -11.18 6.08
CA SER A 47 6.78 -11.36 6.17
C SER A 47 7.53 -10.78 4.95
N LEU A 48 8.77 -10.36 5.18
CA LEU A 48 9.66 -9.82 4.15
C LEU A 48 9.79 -10.79 2.97
N GLY A 49 9.68 -10.27 1.75
CA GLY A 49 9.77 -11.03 0.50
C GLY A 49 8.48 -11.75 0.09
N LYS A 50 7.40 -11.66 0.87
CA LYS A 50 6.09 -12.17 0.44
C LYS A 50 5.51 -11.29 -0.64
N VAL A 51 4.91 -11.94 -1.64
CA VAL A 51 4.09 -11.30 -2.66
C VAL A 51 2.65 -11.28 -2.19
N ILE A 52 2.02 -10.11 -2.19
CA ILE A 52 0.59 -9.97 -1.88
C ILE A 52 -0.13 -9.24 -3.00
N MET A 53 -1.40 -9.59 -3.18
CA MET A 53 -2.31 -8.84 -4.04
C MET A 53 -2.87 -7.64 -3.30
N ILE A 54 -2.92 -6.50 -3.99
CA ILE A 54 -3.51 -5.27 -3.49
C ILE A 54 -4.46 -4.67 -4.52
N GLN A 55 -5.42 -3.91 -4.05
CA GLN A 55 -6.26 -3.04 -4.87
C GLN A 55 -6.39 -1.69 -4.18
N ILE A 56 -6.00 -0.62 -4.87
CA ILE A 56 -6.00 0.75 -4.36
C ILE A 56 -7.16 1.49 -5.02
N GLU A 57 -8.05 2.07 -4.22
CA GLU A 57 -9.08 2.98 -4.72
C GLU A 57 -8.49 4.38 -4.87
N VAL A 58 -8.55 4.92 -6.08
CA VAL A 58 -8.14 6.29 -6.39
C VAL A 58 -9.38 7.08 -6.79
N ILE A 59 -9.59 8.16 -6.04
CA ILE A 59 -10.63 9.14 -6.33
C ILE A 59 -9.93 10.34 -6.98
N TYR A 60 -10.34 10.70 -8.18
CA TYR A 60 -9.88 11.92 -8.82
C TYR A 60 -11.05 12.80 -9.23
N SER A 61 -10.89 14.10 -8.97
CA SER A 61 -11.80 15.14 -9.41
C SER A 61 -11.05 16.07 -10.34
N GLU A 62 -11.67 16.36 -11.48
CA GLU A 62 -11.28 17.47 -12.32
C GLU A 62 -12.28 18.62 -12.08
N PRO A 63 -11.87 19.90 -12.14
CA PRO A 63 -12.71 21.04 -11.74
C PRO A 63 -14.08 21.15 -12.41
N VAL A 64 -14.36 20.36 -13.46
CA VAL A 64 -15.56 20.40 -14.28
C VAL A 64 -16.19 19.02 -14.48
N LEU A 65 -15.60 17.95 -13.95
CA LEU A 65 -16.11 16.57 -14.13
C LEU A 65 -16.60 15.98 -12.80
N PRO A 66 -17.62 15.09 -12.84
CA PRO A 66 -18.00 14.30 -11.68
C PRO A 66 -16.81 13.54 -11.10
N GLU A 67 -16.83 13.32 -9.79
CA GLU A 67 -15.86 12.45 -9.11
C GLU A 67 -15.80 11.10 -9.82
N LYS A 68 -14.59 10.70 -10.24
CA LYS A 68 -14.35 9.39 -10.82
C LYS A 68 -13.56 8.53 -9.85
N ARG A 69 -13.98 7.28 -9.75
CA ARG A 69 -13.33 6.24 -8.96
C ARG A 69 -12.70 5.25 -9.90
N VAL A 70 -11.43 4.96 -9.68
CA VAL A 70 -10.70 3.91 -10.39
C VAL A 70 -10.02 3.03 -9.37
N TRP A 71 -9.95 1.74 -9.67
CA TRP A 71 -9.23 0.78 -8.85
C TRP A 71 -7.95 0.40 -9.55
N VAL A 72 -6.83 0.51 -8.85
CA VAL A 72 -5.54 0.07 -9.35
C VAL A 72 -5.18 -1.21 -8.60
N SER A 73 -5.13 -2.33 -9.31
CA SER A 73 -4.89 -3.65 -8.73
C SER A 73 -3.58 -4.25 -9.22
N GLY A 74 -2.94 -5.06 -8.40
CA GLY A 74 -1.73 -5.76 -8.80
C GLY A 74 -1.08 -6.51 -7.66
N LEU A 75 0.07 -7.08 -7.98
CA LEU A 75 0.93 -7.74 -7.02
C LEU A 75 1.99 -6.76 -6.51
N GLY A 76 2.48 -7.00 -5.30
CA GLY A 76 3.65 -6.33 -4.80
C GLY A 76 4.42 -7.18 -3.80
N ASP A 77 5.71 -6.89 -3.71
CA ASP A 77 6.66 -7.51 -2.80
C ASP A 77 6.74 -6.71 -1.50
N ILE A 78 6.63 -7.41 -0.37
CA ILE A 78 6.87 -6.79 0.93
C ILE A 78 8.37 -6.60 1.09
N ILE A 79 8.81 -5.33 1.05
CA ILE A 79 10.24 -4.96 1.14
C ILE A 79 10.63 -4.43 2.53
N ARG A 80 9.64 -4.18 3.41
CA ARG A 80 9.87 -3.82 4.81
C ARG A 80 8.64 -4.07 5.66
N VAL A 81 8.88 -4.49 6.90
CA VAL A 81 7.86 -4.64 7.95
C VAL A 81 8.36 -3.91 9.19
N ASP A 82 7.54 -3.02 9.73
CA ASP A 82 7.80 -2.25 10.94
C ASP A 82 6.83 -2.72 12.03
N GLY A 83 7.31 -3.13 13.21
CA GLY A 83 6.45 -3.45 14.35
C GLY A 83 5.99 -2.15 15.04
N ILE A 84 4.70 -1.82 14.98
CA ILE A 84 4.16 -0.57 15.53
C ILE A 84 3.60 -0.78 16.93
N ASP A 85 2.81 -1.83 17.11
CA ASP A 85 2.27 -2.25 18.40
C ASP A 85 2.07 -3.77 18.35
N ILE A 86 2.60 -4.48 19.34
CA ILE A 86 2.57 -5.94 19.40
C ILE A 86 2.08 -6.31 20.79
N ASN A 87 0.79 -6.60 20.90
CA ASN A 87 0.18 -7.19 22.09
C ASN A 87 -0.22 -8.65 21.82
N ASP A 88 -0.59 -9.38 22.87
CA ASP A 88 -0.78 -10.85 22.82
C ASP A 88 -1.92 -11.32 21.91
N HIS A 89 -2.81 -10.41 21.48
CA HIS A 89 -4.01 -10.77 20.71
C HIS A 89 -4.00 -10.28 19.26
N ASP A 90 -3.51 -9.07 19.01
CA ASP A 90 -3.49 -8.45 17.70
C ASP A 90 -2.15 -7.76 17.48
N LYS A 91 -1.65 -7.72 16.25
CA LYS A 91 -0.35 -7.13 15.95
C LYS A 91 -0.53 -6.05 14.90
N LYS A 92 -0.15 -4.84 15.26
CA LYS A 92 -0.16 -3.69 14.36
C LYS A 92 1.20 -3.59 13.66
N LEU A 93 1.18 -3.81 12.36
CA LEU A 93 2.35 -3.80 11.49
C LEU A 93 2.28 -2.61 10.54
N GLY A 94 3.42 -1.98 10.29
CA GLY A 94 3.66 -1.12 9.15
C GLY A 94 4.24 -1.94 8.01
N VAL A 95 3.65 -1.89 6.83
CA VAL A 95 4.06 -2.69 5.68
C VAL A 95 4.46 -1.76 4.55
N ALA A 96 5.71 -1.86 4.08
CA ALA A 96 6.15 -1.23 2.84
C ALA A 96 6.12 -2.26 1.72
N LEU A 97 5.28 -2.01 0.73
CA LEU A 97 5.11 -2.84 -0.44
C LEU A 97 5.70 -2.15 -1.66
N LYS A 98 6.55 -2.84 -2.42
CA LYS A 98 6.98 -2.42 -3.75
C LYS A 98 6.04 -3.08 -4.77
N PHE A 99 5.48 -2.32 -5.70
CA PHE A 99 4.66 -2.89 -6.76
C PHE A 99 5.53 -3.75 -7.68
N SER A 100 4.99 -4.90 -8.09
CA SER A 100 5.56 -5.71 -9.17
C SER A 100 5.33 -5.03 -10.53
N GLU A 101 5.89 -5.58 -11.60
CA GLU A 101 6.08 -4.85 -12.87
C GLU A 101 4.81 -4.23 -13.49
N GLU A 102 3.62 -4.82 -13.31
CA GLU A 102 2.39 -4.28 -13.89
C GLU A 102 1.25 -4.14 -12.88
N LEU A 103 0.74 -2.91 -12.76
CA LEU A 103 -0.55 -2.61 -12.11
C LEU A 103 -1.64 -2.47 -13.18
N LYS A 104 -2.80 -3.07 -12.92
CA LYS A 104 -3.97 -3.01 -13.80
C LYS A 104 -4.95 -1.96 -13.29
N VAL A 105 -5.38 -1.08 -14.19
CA VAL A 105 -6.47 -0.15 -13.92
C VAL A 105 -7.80 -0.86 -14.20
N CYS A 106 -8.67 -0.87 -13.22
CA CYS A 106 -10.04 -1.37 -13.30
C CYS A 106 -10.99 -0.17 -13.12
N VAL A 107 -11.98 -0.06 -14.00
CA VAL A 107 -13.02 0.99 -13.97
C VAL A 107 -14.32 0.38 -13.50
#